data_AF-A0A7S4V065-F1
#
_entry.id   AF-A0A7S4V065-F1
#
_cell.length_a   1.000
_cell.length_b   1.000
_cell.length_c   1.000
_cell.angle_alpha   90.00
_cell.angle_beta   90.00
_cell.angle_gamma   90.00
#
_symmetry.space_group_name_H-M   'P 1'
#
loop_
_entity.id
_entity.type
_entity.pdbx_description
1 polymer ?
#
loop_
_entity_poly.entity_id
_entity_poly.type
_entity_poly.pdbx_seq_one_letter_code
_entity_poly.pdbx_strand_id
1 'polypeptide(L)'
;MPRVSDELRYSVRNVTADRLLEQLGCKERLASWEEFAATAQRALQNIKGLDSLPLAIQKQMQKVHLFASETTSQPASGQERYLLGQFDCLCVPARADYNASFMPIAPTAGAAAAGDPLKAAAAVEAGQGGTPDCDGASGFRGWFWVVHSAAPNIGESEEADDFGAYSEQVPAAPAAPSGAQGPAGAPGSPRGSPDSPTDANQPQRRLHEDRYVADMARLWRASLIAMGRLEVGEAIVFPFGMGAFLRHLGQNDSRYNDPRAMRKLRRRVADELMNAIVDLCCGGAAPASRAAQRAAAKVQPPVKAVAAKARPGPAHVHLCLVCANAESVENHNCFVEAAASAFRVCQGLSEVLRLRRNVDTLQLAHDLIGQDGGGERSLKVGILNGANRELVGNHWFEDGARFAIDENLHRRSASLARAALLLNFDTEPRRRRPMQLAENVRFFGGSVMPLGGLPAAGTRGGCCKRRSNREGTSGQSKAKAKANLGKCTKGHELKPWKATGGWCNRCKREVKPGEQVMDCRPCDYFVCSACTSQQDLPAATAGAAAPGRPPP
;
A
#
# COMPACT_ATOMS: atom_id res chain seq x y z
N MET A 1 -15.19 -17.79 -7.83
CA MET A 1 -15.05 -16.66 -8.78
C MET A 1 -15.30 -17.15 -10.19
N PRO A 2 -16.13 -16.46 -10.97
CA PRO A 2 -16.40 -16.83 -12.36
C PRO A 2 -15.14 -16.67 -13.22
N ARG A 3 -15.04 -17.49 -14.27
CA ARG A 3 -14.06 -17.26 -15.34
C ARG A 3 -14.63 -16.15 -16.23
N VAL A 4 -13.93 -15.04 -16.30
CA VAL A 4 -14.29 -13.87 -17.11
C VAL A 4 -13.21 -13.73 -18.17
N SER A 5 -13.60 -13.64 -19.44
CA SER A 5 -12.66 -13.49 -20.55
C SER A 5 -11.93 -12.15 -20.46
N ASP A 6 -10.74 -12.07 -21.04
CA ASP A 6 -9.93 -10.85 -20.96
C ASP A 6 -10.54 -9.75 -21.84
N GLU A 7 -11.21 -10.11 -22.95
CA GLU A 7 -11.96 -9.18 -23.80
C GLU A 7 -13.07 -8.47 -23.02
N LEU A 8 -13.84 -9.22 -22.21
CA LEU A 8 -14.89 -8.63 -21.38
C LEU A 8 -14.30 -7.73 -20.29
N ARG A 9 -13.17 -8.14 -19.66
CA ARG A 9 -12.47 -7.30 -18.69
C ARG A 9 -12.02 -5.98 -19.31
N TYR A 10 -11.41 -6.02 -20.49
CA TYR A 10 -10.96 -4.84 -21.22
C TYR A 10 -12.11 -4.00 -21.79
N SER A 11 -13.23 -4.61 -22.12
CA SER A 11 -14.45 -3.87 -22.49
C SER A 11 -14.96 -3.05 -21.30
N VAL A 12 -15.19 -3.69 -20.15
CA VAL A 12 -15.65 -3.01 -18.91
C VAL A 12 -14.66 -1.94 -18.45
N ARG A 13 -13.37 -2.22 -18.62
CA ARG A 13 -12.27 -1.28 -18.41
C ARG A 13 -12.48 0.02 -19.19
N ASN A 14 -12.65 -0.08 -20.51
CA ASN A 14 -12.80 1.06 -21.40
C ASN A 14 -14.09 1.84 -21.08
N VAL A 15 -15.20 1.14 -20.84
CA VAL A 15 -16.47 1.78 -20.43
C VAL A 15 -16.31 2.55 -19.11
N THR A 16 -15.55 1.99 -18.16
CA THR A 16 -15.27 2.67 -16.88
C THR A 16 -14.38 3.89 -17.07
N ALA A 17 -13.41 3.82 -17.98
CA ALA A 17 -12.55 4.96 -18.37
C ALA A 17 -13.37 6.09 -19.01
N ASP A 18 -14.22 5.78 -19.99
CA ASP A 18 -15.10 6.77 -20.63
C ASP A 18 -16.01 7.44 -19.59
N ARG A 19 -16.65 6.63 -18.74
CA ARG A 19 -17.58 7.14 -17.71
C ARG A 19 -16.89 8.06 -16.71
N LEU A 20 -15.67 7.76 -16.28
CA LEU A 20 -14.95 8.63 -15.34
C LEU A 20 -14.59 9.98 -15.98
N LEU A 21 -14.21 9.99 -17.27
CA LEU A 21 -13.91 11.21 -18.00
C LEU A 21 -15.16 12.04 -18.26
N GLU A 22 -16.27 11.40 -18.62
CA GLU A 22 -17.59 12.05 -18.73
C GLU A 22 -17.98 12.72 -17.43
N GLN A 23 -17.80 12.03 -16.29
CA GLN A 23 -18.06 12.58 -14.97
C GLN A 23 -17.14 13.76 -14.63
N LEU A 24 -15.94 13.85 -15.20
CA LEU A 24 -15.04 15.00 -15.07
C LEU A 24 -15.33 16.11 -16.09
N GLY A 25 -16.40 15.99 -16.89
CA GLY A 25 -16.85 16.99 -17.85
C GLY A 25 -16.23 16.85 -19.25
N CYS A 26 -15.49 15.78 -19.52
CA CYS A 26 -14.99 15.49 -20.87
C CYS A 26 -16.13 14.93 -21.73
N LYS A 27 -16.44 15.60 -22.84
CA LYS A 27 -17.50 15.16 -23.78
C LYS A 27 -16.98 14.24 -24.89
N GLU A 28 -15.67 14.18 -25.05
CA GLU A 28 -15.00 13.34 -26.05
C GLU A 28 -15.05 11.88 -25.58
N ARG A 29 -15.57 10.98 -26.42
CA ARG A 29 -15.38 9.53 -26.23
C ARG A 29 -13.97 9.16 -26.64
N LEU A 30 -13.34 8.25 -25.91
CA LEU A 30 -12.01 7.77 -26.26
C LEU A 30 -12.11 6.95 -27.56
N ALA A 31 -11.32 7.31 -28.58
CA ALA A 31 -11.21 6.48 -29.77
C ALA A 31 -10.30 5.27 -29.52
N SER A 32 -9.29 5.44 -28.66
CA SER A 32 -8.38 4.39 -28.25
C SER A 32 -7.93 4.54 -26.79
N TRP A 33 -7.27 3.50 -26.28
CA TRP A 33 -6.74 3.49 -24.93
C TRP A 33 -5.60 4.50 -24.74
N GLU A 34 -4.75 4.66 -25.77
CA GLU A 34 -3.60 5.57 -25.76
C GLU A 34 -4.03 7.05 -25.56
N GLU A 35 -5.26 7.39 -25.95
CA GLU A 35 -5.83 8.72 -25.75
C GLU A 35 -6.29 8.99 -24.32
N PHE A 36 -6.48 7.93 -23.50
CA PHE A 36 -6.97 8.09 -22.13
C PHE A 36 -6.05 8.98 -21.31
N ALA A 37 -4.75 8.68 -21.29
CA ALA A 37 -3.79 9.41 -20.46
C ALA A 37 -3.76 10.91 -20.83
N ALA A 38 -3.72 11.21 -22.13
CA ALA A 38 -3.75 12.58 -22.63
C ALA A 38 -5.05 13.30 -22.24
N THR A 39 -6.20 12.63 -22.37
CA THR A 39 -7.51 13.21 -22.06
C THR A 39 -7.71 13.41 -20.56
N ALA A 40 -7.33 12.43 -19.75
CA ALA A 40 -7.30 12.52 -18.30
C ALA A 40 -6.40 13.67 -17.83
N GLN A 41 -5.22 13.84 -18.44
CA GLN A 41 -4.33 14.94 -18.11
C GLN A 41 -4.93 16.31 -18.45
N ARG A 42 -5.59 16.45 -19.61
CA ARG A 42 -6.34 17.68 -19.94
C ARG A 42 -7.45 17.94 -18.93
N ALA A 43 -8.19 16.91 -18.53
CA ALA A 43 -9.24 17.03 -17.52
C ALA A 43 -8.66 17.54 -16.18
N LEU A 44 -7.56 16.94 -15.72
CA LEU A 44 -6.87 17.34 -14.48
C LEU A 44 -6.36 18.77 -14.53
N GLN A 45 -5.82 19.23 -15.66
CA GLN A 45 -5.32 20.60 -15.84
C GLN A 45 -6.43 21.66 -15.75
N ASN A 46 -7.67 21.29 -16.08
CA ASN A 46 -8.81 22.20 -16.01
C ASN A 46 -9.38 22.37 -14.59
N ILE A 47 -8.98 21.51 -13.65
CA ILE A 47 -9.45 21.56 -12.26
C ILE A 47 -8.69 22.66 -11.51
N LYS A 48 -9.41 23.71 -11.12
CA LYS A 48 -8.85 24.86 -10.37
C LYS A 48 -9.10 24.78 -8.87
N GLY A 49 -9.95 23.85 -8.45
CA GLY A 49 -10.39 23.69 -7.06
C GLY A 49 -11.62 22.80 -6.96
N LEU A 50 -12.07 22.52 -5.74
CA LEU A 50 -13.26 21.69 -5.49
C LEU A 50 -14.49 22.21 -6.23
N ASP A 51 -14.72 23.54 -6.23
CA ASP A 51 -15.90 24.17 -6.85
C ASP A 51 -15.94 24.03 -8.39
N SER A 52 -14.82 23.67 -9.02
CA SER A 52 -14.76 23.42 -10.47
C SER A 52 -15.26 22.02 -10.86
N LEU A 53 -15.48 21.13 -9.87
CA LEU A 53 -15.94 19.78 -10.10
C LEU A 53 -17.48 19.70 -10.05
N PRO A 54 -18.11 18.76 -10.76
CA PRO A 54 -19.51 18.41 -10.57
C PRO A 54 -19.87 18.09 -9.11
N LEU A 55 -21.09 18.45 -8.69
CA LEU A 55 -21.53 18.37 -7.29
C LEU A 55 -21.40 16.96 -6.69
N ALA A 56 -21.71 15.91 -7.46
CA ALA A 56 -21.48 14.53 -7.06
C ALA A 56 -20.02 14.28 -6.64
N ILE A 57 -19.08 14.73 -7.46
CA ILE A 57 -17.65 14.53 -7.22
C ILE A 57 -17.22 15.33 -5.99
N GLN A 58 -17.71 16.56 -5.85
CA GLN A 58 -17.44 17.36 -4.65
C GLN A 58 -17.86 16.62 -3.37
N LYS A 59 -19.11 16.11 -3.35
CA LYS A 59 -19.64 15.34 -2.21
C LYS A 59 -18.83 14.07 -1.93
N GLN A 60 -18.43 13.33 -2.97
CA GLN A 60 -17.57 12.16 -2.80
C GLN A 60 -16.22 12.53 -2.19
N MET A 61 -15.55 13.54 -2.74
CA MET A 61 -14.21 13.91 -2.31
C MET A 61 -14.16 14.51 -0.91
N GLN A 62 -15.19 15.26 -0.50
CA GLN A 62 -15.36 15.73 0.88
C GLN A 62 -15.46 14.58 1.90
N LYS A 63 -15.89 13.40 1.46
CA LYS A 63 -15.94 12.18 2.29
C LYS A 63 -14.64 11.37 2.24
N VAL A 64 -13.65 11.75 1.46
CA VAL A 64 -12.35 11.04 1.46
C VAL A 64 -11.61 11.33 2.76
N HIS A 65 -11.07 10.28 3.36
CA HIS A 65 -10.30 10.36 4.59
C HIS A 65 -8.90 9.75 4.40
N LEU A 66 -7.85 10.48 4.78
CA LEU A 66 -6.50 9.94 4.89
C LEU A 66 -6.12 9.83 6.37
N PHE A 67 -5.93 8.60 6.84
CA PHE A 67 -5.34 8.36 8.15
C PHE A 67 -3.82 8.28 8.01
N ALA A 68 -3.14 9.37 8.30
CA ALA A 68 -1.69 9.50 8.18
C ALA A 68 -0.99 8.95 9.43
N SER A 69 0.07 8.17 9.22
CA SER A 69 0.92 7.71 10.31
C SER A 69 1.88 8.81 10.77
N GLU A 70 2.05 8.95 12.09
CA GLU A 70 3.01 9.89 12.71
C GLU A 70 4.46 9.56 12.33
N THR A 71 4.74 8.30 11.98
CA THR A 71 6.08 7.85 11.55
C THR A 71 6.37 8.23 10.10
N THR A 72 5.97 9.40 9.63
CA THR A 72 6.54 10.02 8.43
C THR A 72 7.97 10.48 8.75
N SER A 73 8.81 9.55 9.22
CA SER A 73 10.26 9.68 9.15
C SER A 73 10.60 10.01 7.71
N GLN A 74 11.39 11.06 7.51
CA GLN A 74 11.81 11.52 6.18
C GLN A 74 12.13 10.32 5.28
N PRO A 75 11.63 10.31 4.03
CA PRO A 75 11.88 9.21 3.10
C PRO A 75 13.38 8.91 3.09
N ALA A 76 13.74 7.62 3.24
CA ALA A 76 15.11 7.23 3.01
C ALA A 76 15.50 7.71 1.60
N SER A 77 16.70 8.27 1.44
CA SER A 77 17.17 8.83 0.16
C SER A 77 16.88 7.84 -0.99
N GLY A 78 15.99 8.22 -1.91
CA GLY A 78 15.53 7.35 -3.00
C GLY A 78 14.01 7.07 -3.00
N GLN A 79 13.30 7.28 -1.89
CA GLN A 79 11.84 7.10 -1.79
C GLN A 79 11.02 8.32 -2.26
N GLU A 80 11.58 9.14 -3.15
CA GLU A 80 10.91 10.32 -3.73
C GLU A 80 9.74 9.95 -4.65
N ARG A 81 9.31 8.67 -4.75
CA ARG A 81 8.26 8.20 -5.68
C ARG A 81 6.93 7.87 -5.02
N TYR A 82 6.88 7.68 -3.70
CA TYR A 82 5.67 7.19 -3.05
C TYR A 82 4.67 8.32 -2.76
N LEU A 83 3.46 8.15 -3.29
CA LEU A 83 2.28 8.96 -3.00
C LEU A 83 1.66 8.56 -1.66
N LEU A 84 1.48 7.26 -1.42
CA LEU A 84 0.92 6.71 -0.20
C LEU A 84 2.03 6.35 0.80
N GLY A 85 1.96 6.93 2.00
CA GLY A 85 2.90 6.60 3.08
C GLY A 85 2.82 5.13 3.48
N GLN A 86 3.92 4.58 3.97
CA GLN A 86 4.05 3.13 4.26
C GLN A 86 2.98 2.59 5.21
N PHE A 87 2.48 3.39 6.14
CA PHE A 87 1.44 2.97 7.10
C PHE A 87 0.19 3.86 7.05
N ASP A 88 0.08 4.66 5.98
CA ASP A 88 -1.10 5.48 5.79
C ASP A 88 -2.26 4.61 5.30
N CYS A 89 -3.48 5.03 5.61
CA CYS A 89 -4.70 4.42 5.10
C CYS A 89 -5.56 5.48 4.41
N LEU A 90 -5.70 5.37 3.09
CA LEU A 90 -6.55 6.25 2.29
C LEU A 90 -7.92 5.59 2.09
N CYS A 91 -8.96 6.21 2.62
CA CYS A 91 -10.32 5.69 2.63
C CYS A 91 -11.17 6.49 1.65
N VAL A 92 -11.64 5.81 0.60
CA VAL A 92 -12.41 6.41 -0.50
C VAL A 92 -13.81 5.79 -0.49
N PRO A 93 -14.90 6.58 -0.45
CA PRO A 93 -16.23 6.04 -0.64
C PRO A 93 -16.42 5.71 -2.12
N ALA A 94 -16.91 4.51 -2.41
CA ALA A 94 -17.15 4.03 -3.77
C ALA A 94 -18.40 3.16 -3.85
N ARG A 95 -18.86 2.90 -5.07
CA ARG A 95 -19.90 1.92 -5.39
C ARG A 95 -19.42 0.92 -6.44
N ALA A 96 -20.00 -0.26 -6.45
CA ALA A 96 -19.78 -1.23 -7.51
C ALA A 96 -20.67 -0.88 -8.70
N ASP A 97 -20.09 -0.73 -9.89
CA ASP A 97 -20.86 -0.57 -11.13
C ASP A 97 -21.05 -1.93 -11.84
N TYR A 98 -20.18 -2.90 -11.58
CA TYR A 98 -20.20 -4.24 -12.17
C TYR A 98 -20.03 -5.34 -11.12
N ASN A 99 -20.65 -6.49 -11.36
CA ASN A 99 -20.64 -7.64 -10.47
C ASN A 99 -19.39 -8.53 -10.61
N ALA A 100 -19.38 -9.67 -9.92
CA ALA A 100 -18.30 -10.66 -10.01
C ALA A 100 -18.06 -11.19 -11.43
N SER A 101 -19.07 -11.17 -12.29
CA SER A 101 -19.04 -11.62 -13.69
C SER A 101 -18.83 -10.47 -14.67
N PHE A 102 -18.47 -9.27 -14.21
CA PHE A 102 -18.27 -8.08 -15.04
C PHE A 102 -19.55 -7.66 -15.80
N MET A 103 -20.72 -8.04 -15.29
CA MET A 103 -22.00 -7.55 -15.81
C MET A 103 -22.43 -6.31 -15.01
N PRO A 104 -23.09 -5.32 -15.64
CA PRO A 104 -23.61 -4.15 -14.93
C PRO A 104 -24.49 -4.54 -13.74
N ILE A 105 -24.26 -3.90 -12.60
CA ILE A 105 -25.14 -4.03 -11.43
C ILE A 105 -26.31 -3.09 -11.64
N ALA A 106 -27.53 -3.65 -11.62
CA ALA A 106 -28.72 -2.83 -11.66
C ALA A 106 -28.70 -1.84 -10.48
N PRO A 107 -29.10 -0.57 -10.69
CA PRO A 107 -29.42 0.31 -9.60
C PRO A 107 -30.17 -0.43 -8.51
N THR A 108 -29.76 -0.33 -7.25
CA THR A 108 -30.63 -0.68 -6.12
C THR A 108 -31.80 0.31 -6.14
N ALA A 109 -32.75 0.09 -7.05
CA ALA A 109 -34.07 0.68 -7.01
C ALA A 109 -34.59 0.39 -5.61
N GLY A 110 -35.04 1.40 -4.89
CA GLY A 110 -35.59 1.20 -3.56
C GLY A 110 -36.70 0.15 -3.61
N ALA A 111 -36.37 -1.10 -3.31
CA ALA A 111 -37.16 -2.28 -3.00
C ALA A 111 -38.50 -2.56 -3.73
N ALA A 112 -38.94 -1.82 -4.76
CA ALA A 112 -40.33 -1.88 -5.21
C ALA A 112 -40.58 -2.01 -6.73
N ALA A 113 -39.57 -1.95 -7.59
CA ALA A 113 -39.79 -2.12 -9.04
C ALA A 113 -39.19 -3.44 -9.54
N ALA A 114 -39.98 -4.51 -9.49
CA ALA A 114 -39.69 -5.77 -10.17
C ALA A 114 -39.82 -5.59 -11.70
N GLY A 115 -38.84 -4.92 -12.29
CA GLY A 115 -38.69 -4.80 -13.74
C GLY A 115 -37.69 -5.82 -14.31
N ASP A 116 -37.82 -6.10 -15.60
CA ASP A 116 -36.94 -6.99 -16.37
C ASP A 116 -35.46 -6.53 -16.30
N PRO A 117 -34.54 -7.34 -15.75
CA PRO A 117 -33.11 -7.03 -15.64
C PRO A 117 -32.42 -6.71 -16.98
N LEU A 118 -32.87 -7.33 -18.08
CA LEU A 118 -32.27 -7.11 -19.41
C LEU A 118 -32.56 -5.71 -19.94
N LYS A 119 -33.76 -5.18 -19.65
CA LYS A 119 -34.12 -3.79 -20.02
C LYS A 119 -33.32 -2.76 -19.23
N ALA A 120 -33.02 -3.05 -17.96
CA ALA A 120 -32.18 -2.17 -17.14
C ALA A 120 -30.73 -2.12 -17.66
N ALA A 121 -30.17 -3.26 -18.07
CA ALA A 121 -28.85 -3.32 -18.69
C ALA A 121 -28.79 -2.53 -20.02
N ALA A 122 -29.79 -2.70 -20.90
CA ALA A 122 -29.87 -1.97 -22.15
C ALA A 122 -30.02 -0.44 -21.95
N ALA A 123 -30.74 0.00 -20.92
CA ALA A 123 -30.86 1.42 -20.58
C ALA A 123 -29.54 2.03 -20.08
N VAL A 124 -28.75 1.26 -19.30
CA VAL A 124 -27.40 1.64 -18.88
C VAL A 124 -26.46 1.75 -20.09
N GLU A 125 -26.52 0.81 -21.03
CA GLU A 125 -25.73 0.86 -22.28
C GLU A 125 -26.14 2.02 -23.19
N ALA A 126 -27.43 2.37 -23.23
CA ALA A 126 -27.94 3.48 -24.02
C ALA A 126 -27.60 4.87 -23.45
N GLY A 127 -26.97 4.95 -22.27
CA GLY A 127 -26.68 6.23 -21.60
C GLY A 127 -27.92 7.01 -21.16
N GLN A 128 -29.10 6.38 -21.21
CA GLN A 128 -30.38 7.01 -20.87
C GLN A 128 -30.80 6.55 -19.47
N GLY A 129 -30.57 7.41 -18.47
CA GLY A 129 -31.00 7.15 -17.08
C GLY A 129 -29.92 6.58 -16.17
N GLY A 130 -28.69 7.09 -16.28
CA GLY A 130 -27.63 6.74 -15.34
C GLY A 130 -28.10 6.90 -13.89
N THR A 131 -27.82 5.89 -13.06
CA THR A 131 -28.10 5.97 -11.62
C THR A 131 -27.54 7.26 -11.07
N PRO A 132 -28.35 8.09 -10.38
CA PRO A 132 -27.83 9.27 -9.74
C PRO A 132 -26.60 8.89 -8.89
N ASP A 133 -25.57 9.71 -8.98
CA ASP A 133 -24.36 9.58 -8.17
C ASP A 133 -24.72 10.02 -6.73
N CYS A 134 -23.73 10.26 -5.88
CA CYS A 134 -23.97 10.63 -4.47
C CYS A 134 -24.58 12.04 -4.27
N ASP A 135 -24.85 12.79 -5.34
CA ASP A 135 -25.57 14.07 -5.28
C ASP A 135 -27.08 13.97 -5.36
N GLY A 136 -27.63 12.83 -5.80
CA GLY A 136 -29.07 12.58 -5.81
C GLY A 136 -29.68 12.40 -4.42
N ALA A 137 -31.01 12.23 -4.36
CA ALA A 137 -31.75 12.07 -3.11
C ALA A 137 -31.31 10.83 -2.28
N SER A 138 -30.71 9.83 -2.93
CA SER A 138 -30.17 8.63 -2.28
C SER A 138 -28.83 8.85 -1.60
N GLY A 139 -28.12 9.97 -1.87
CA GLY A 139 -26.78 10.21 -1.32
C GLY A 139 -25.85 9.02 -1.52
N PHE A 140 -25.22 8.57 -0.42
CA PHE A 140 -24.31 7.42 -0.40
C PHE A 140 -25.02 6.05 -0.20
N ARG A 141 -26.33 5.94 -0.42
CA ARG A 141 -27.02 4.63 -0.35
C ARG A 141 -26.44 3.67 -1.39
N GLY A 142 -26.04 2.46 -0.98
CA GLY A 142 -25.38 1.50 -1.86
C GLY A 142 -23.86 1.67 -1.94
N TRP A 143 -23.28 2.64 -1.24
CA TRP A 143 -21.84 2.89 -1.23
C TRP A 143 -21.16 2.24 -0.02
N PHE A 144 -19.89 1.91 -0.20
CA PHE A 144 -19.00 1.35 0.81
C PHE A 144 -17.66 2.08 0.81
N TRP A 145 -16.85 1.86 1.85
CA TRP A 145 -15.48 2.34 1.90
C TRP A 145 -14.55 1.39 1.15
N VAL A 146 -13.59 1.95 0.42
CA VAL A 146 -12.38 1.24 0.00
C VAL A 146 -11.20 1.85 0.75
N VAL A 147 -10.62 1.06 1.65
CA VAL A 147 -9.49 1.43 2.50
C VAL A 147 -8.21 0.96 1.83
N HIS A 148 -7.52 1.86 1.16
CA HIS A 148 -6.23 1.61 0.53
C HIS A 148 -5.14 1.64 1.60
N SER A 149 -4.39 0.56 1.71
CA SER A 149 -3.21 0.46 2.55
C SER A 149 -2.03 0.07 1.69
N ALA A 150 -0.85 0.63 1.98
CA ALA A 150 0.37 0.27 1.28
C ALA A 150 0.63 -1.23 1.39
N ALA A 151 0.77 -1.91 0.26
CA ALA A 151 1.13 -3.32 0.23
C ALA A 151 2.60 -3.46 -0.20
N PRO A 152 3.52 -3.79 0.73
CA PRO A 152 4.94 -3.80 0.41
C PRO A 152 5.29 -4.90 -0.59
N ASN A 153 5.88 -4.52 -1.72
CA ASN A 153 6.32 -5.44 -2.76
C ASN A 153 7.79 -5.84 -2.61
N ILE A 154 8.01 -7.06 -2.12
CA ILE A 154 9.34 -7.57 -1.81
C ILE A 154 9.74 -8.78 -2.66
N GLY A 155 8.92 -9.17 -3.62
CA GLY A 155 9.06 -10.47 -4.26
C GLY A 155 8.41 -10.58 -5.64
N GLU A 156 8.04 -9.49 -6.30
CA GLU A 156 7.58 -9.57 -7.70
C GLU A 156 8.75 -9.76 -8.67
N SER A 157 9.92 -9.19 -8.38
CA SER A 157 11.14 -9.31 -9.17
C SER A 157 12.39 -9.14 -8.29
N GLU A 158 13.58 -9.33 -8.88
CA GLU A 158 14.86 -8.99 -8.23
C GLU A 158 15.00 -7.50 -7.86
N GLU A 159 14.22 -6.67 -8.55
CA GLU A 159 14.17 -5.21 -8.39
C GLU A 159 12.93 -4.75 -7.63
N ALA A 160 12.23 -5.65 -6.94
CA ALA A 160 11.00 -5.31 -6.22
C ALA A 160 11.21 -4.09 -5.30
N ASP A 161 10.39 -3.05 -5.51
CA ASP A 161 10.65 -1.69 -5.00
C ASP A 161 10.89 -1.64 -3.49
N ASP A 162 10.17 -2.46 -2.72
CA ASP A 162 10.28 -2.46 -1.27
C ASP A 162 11.32 -3.45 -0.75
N PHE A 163 11.84 -4.39 -1.56
CA PHE A 163 12.85 -5.36 -1.07
C PHE A 163 14.08 -4.66 -0.52
N GLY A 164 14.46 -3.54 -1.14
CA GLY A 164 15.25 -2.42 -0.59
C GLY A 164 15.17 -2.25 0.93
N ALA A 165 13.97 -1.93 1.40
CA ALA A 165 13.69 -1.51 2.76
C ALA A 165 13.64 -2.67 3.76
N TYR A 166 13.41 -3.90 3.28
CA TYR A 166 13.26 -5.09 4.13
C TYR A 166 14.44 -6.05 4.06
N SER A 167 15.53 -5.71 3.39
CA SER A 167 16.69 -6.59 3.28
C SER A 167 17.99 -5.96 3.73
N GLU A 168 18.89 -6.81 4.19
CA GLU A 168 20.26 -6.47 4.56
C GLU A 168 21.25 -7.07 3.56
N GLN A 169 22.36 -6.38 3.32
CA GLN A 169 23.44 -6.95 2.52
C GLN A 169 24.13 -8.05 3.32
N VAL A 170 24.25 -9.22 2.72
CA VAL A 170 25.08 -10.29 3.28
C VAL A 170 26.52 -9.96 2.93
N PRO A 171 27.44 -9.93 3.90
CA PRO A 171 28.86 -9.84 3.60
C PRO A 171 29.22 -10.93 2.59
N ALA A 172 29.88 -10.56 1.49
CA ALA A 172 30.38 -11.53 0.53
C ALA A 172 31.16 -12.60 1.31
N ALA A 173 30.86 -13.88 1.06
CA ALA A 173 31.67 -14.94 1.61
C ALA A 173 33.13 -14.63 1.24
N PRO A 174 34.09 -14.71 2.18
CA PRO A 174 35.49 -14.45 1.86
C PRO A 174 35.84 -15.30 0.65
N ALA A 175 36.33 -14.65 -0.41
CA ALA A 175 36.66 -15.32 -1.66
C ALA A 175 37.48 -16.56 -1.32
N ALA A 176 36.99 -17.74 -1.72
CA ALA A 176 37.72 -18.98 -1.48
C ALA A 176 39.15 -18.76 -1.98
N PRO A 177 40.19 -19.07 -1.17
CA PRO A 177 41.55 -18.80 -1.57
C PRO A 177 41.81 -19.45 -2.92
N SER A 178 42.19 -18.64 -3.91
CA SER A 178 42.38 -18.99 -5.33
C SER A 178 43.56 -19.95 -5.59
N GLY A 179 43.94 -20.75 -4.59
CA GLY A 179 45.20 -21.47 -4.49
C GLY A 179 45.22 -22.93 -4.91
N ALA A 180 44.15 -23.48 -5.51
CA ALA A 180 44.16 -24.87 -5.99
C ALA A 180 43.85 -24.93 -7.48
N GLN A 181 44.90 -24.79 -8.31
CA GLN A 181 44.87 -25.22 -9.70
C GLN A 181 44.67 -26.74 -9.72
N GLY A 182 43.42 -27.19 -9.87
CA GLY A 182 43.11 -28.59 -10.12
C GLY A 182 43.61 -29.02 -11.50
N PRO A 183 44.09 -30.27 -11.65
CA PRO A 183 44.67 -30.75 -12.90
C PRO A 183 43.64 -30.76 -14.04
N ALA A 184 44.08 -30.26 -15.19
CA ALA A 184 43.33 -30.20 -16.43
C ALA A 184 42.93 -31.60 -16.91
N GLY A 185 41.63 -31.86 -17.09
CA GLY A 185 41.20 -33.06 -17.81
C GLY A 185 39.73 -33.43 -17.66
N ALA A 186 38.88 -32.93 -18.56
CA ALA A 186 37.77 -33.68 -19.16
C ALA A 186 37.07 -32.84 -20.26
N PRO A 187 37.12 -33.24 -21.54
CA PRO A 187 36.33 -32.62 -22.61
C PRO A 187 34.95 -33.29 -22.67
N GLY A 188 33.85 -32.52 -22.64
CA GLY A 188 32.56 -33.07 -23.08
C GLY A 188 31.24 -32.58 -22.47
N SER A 189 31.16 -31.44 -21.76
CA SER A 189 29.84 -30.92 -21.34
C SER A 189 29.23 -29.96 -22.37
N PRO A 190 27.92 -30.09 -22.68
CA PRO A 190 27.26 -29.27 -23.69
C PRO A 190 27.20 -27.80 -23.28
N ARG A 191 27.57 -26.92 -24.21
CA ARG A 191 27.58 -25.46 -24.08
C ARG A 191 26.17 -24.95 -23.79
N GLY A 192 25.88 -24.62 -22.52
CA GLY A 192 24.76 -23.76 -22.17
C GLY A 192 24.93 -22.38 -22.79
N SER A 193 23.83 -21.78 -23.24
CA SER A 193 23.79 -20.52 -24.00
C SER A 193 24.56 -19.37 -23.30
N PRO A 194 25.42 -18.62 -24.01
CA PRO A 194 26.35 -17.63 -23.44
C PRO A 194 25.77 -16.23 -23.16
N ASP A 195 24.47 -15.98 -23.32
CA ASP A 195 23.96 -14.61 -23.52
C ASP A 195 23.36 -13.90 -22.30
N SER A 196 23.76 -14.25 -21.08
CA SER A 196 23.59 -13.33 -19.96
C SER A 196 24.75 -13.44 -18.97
N PRO A 197 25.69 -12.48 -18.97
CA PRO A 197 26.63 -12.33 -17.88
C PRO A 197 25.80 -11.93 -16.65
N THR A 198 25.29 -12.92 -15.93
CA THR A 198 24.81 -12.71 -14.57
C THR A 198 25.99 -12.15 -13.80
N ASP A 199 25.89 -10.88 -13.42
CA ASP A 199 26.89 -10.17 -12.61
C ASP A 199 27.11 -10.97 -11.33
N ALA A 200 28.08 -11.89 -11.35
CA ALA A 200 28.44 -12.73 -10.21
C ALA A 200 28.95 -11.91 -9.00
N ASN A 201 29.00 -10.58 -9.16
CA ASN A 201 29.39 -9.59 -8.17
C ASN A 201 28.24 -8.80 -7.54
N GLN A 202 26.96 -9.04 -7.88
CA GLN A 202 25.90 -8.36 -7.15
C GLN A 202 25.85 -8.85 -5.69
N PRO A 203 25.91 -7.94 -4.70
CA PRO A 203 25.90 -8.30 -3.30
C PRO A 203 24.56 -8.97 -2.96
N GLN A 204 24.62 -10.23 -2.54
CA GLN A 204 23.44 -10.98 -2.14
C GLN A 204 22.76 -10.27 -0.97
N ARG A 205 21.46 -10.00 -1.10
CA ARG A 205 20.64 -9.40 -0.04
C ARG A 205 19.81 -10.48 0.64
N ARG A 206 19.51 -10.32 1.91
CA ARG A 206 18.66 -11.25 2.68
C ARG A 206 17.48 -10.52 3.29
N LEU A 207 16.30 -11.13 3.22
CA LEU A 207 15.11 -10.59 3.85
C LEU A 207 15.27 -10.59 5.38
N HIS A 208 15.10 -9.42 5.98
CA HIS A 208 14.96 -9.22 7.41
C HIS A 208 13.52 -9.57 7.82
N GLU A 209 13.23 -10.88 7.89
CA GLU A 209 11.90 -11.48 8.09
C GLU A 209 11.11 -10.81 9.22
N ASP A 210 11.74 -10.58 10.38
CA ASP A 210 11.09 -10.01 11.56
C ASP A 210 10.60 -8.57 11.33
N ARG A 211 11.33 -7.79 10.51
CA ARG A 211 10.96 -6.42 10.19
C ARG A 211 9.76 -6.41 9.25
N TYR A 212 9.80 -7.27 8.22
CA TYR A 212 8.69 -7.42 7.29
C TYR A 212 7.40 -7.85 8.02
N VAL A 213 7.48 -8.89 8.86
CA VAL A 213 6.33 -9.37 9.64
C VAL A 213 5.81 -8.29 10.61
N ALA A 214 6.71 -7.54 11.27
CA ALA A 214 6.31 -6.45 12.16
C ALA A 214 5.60 -5.30 11.41
N ASP A 215 6.10 -4.92 10.25
CA ASP A 215 5.47 -3.86 9.44
C ASP A 215 4.14 -4.34 8.83
N MET A 216 4.02 -5.61 8.43
CA MET A 216 2.73 -6.20 8.06
C MET A 216 1.72 -6.17 9.23
N ALA A 217 2.16 -6.47 10.45
CA ALA A 217 1.30 -6.35 11.63
C ALA A 217 0.80 -4.91 11.84
N ARG A 218 1.66 -3.91 11.60
CA ARG A 218 1.31 -2.49 11.69
C ARG A 218 0.31 -2.09 10.60
N LEU A 219 0.50 -2.55 9.37
CA LEU A 219 -0.42 -2.35 8.25
C LEU A 219 -1.83 -2.87 8.58
N TRP A 220 -1.93 -4.12 9.05
CA TRP A 220 -3.23 -4.70 9.43
C TRP A 220 -3.95 -3.90 10.52
N ARG A 221 -3.21 -3.49 11.55
CA ARG A 221 -3.78 -2.68 12.63
C ARG A 221 -4.20 -1.30 12.14
N ALA A 222 -3.38 -0.67 11.31
CA ALA A 222 -3.69 0.62 10.72
C ALA A 222 -5.01 0.58 9.96
N SER A 223 -5.19 -0.44 9.10
CA SER A 223 -6.42 -0.61 8.31
C SER A 223 -7.64 -0.84 9.19
N LEU A 224 -7.54 -1.72 10.20
CA LEU A 224 -8.67 -2.01 11.11
C LEU A 224 -9.03 -0.81 12.00
N ILE A 225 -8.04 -0.03 12.46
CA ILE A 225 -8.27 1.22 13.21
C ILE A 225 -8.96 2.25 12.33
N ALA A 226 -8.49 2.43 11.09
CA ALA A 226 -9.10 3.34 10.12
C ALA A 226 -10.57 2.96 9.88
N MET A 227 -10.85 1.67 9.65
CA MET A 227 -12.22 1.15 9.51
C MET A 227 -13.07 1.38 10.76
N GLY A 228 -12.53 1.16 11.96
CA GLY A 228 -13.25 1.45 13.21
C GLY A 228 -13.60 2.93 13.38
N ARG A 229 -12.69 3.84 13.00
CA ARG A 229 -12.93 5.29 13.03
C ARG A 229 -13.94 5.78 11.99
N LEU A 230 -14.06 5.07 10.89
CA LEU A 230 -15.12 5.27 9.89
C LEU A 230 -16.44 4.58 10.28
N GLU A 231 -16.48 3.94 11.44
CA GLU A 231 -17.62 3.16 11.93
C GLU A 231 -18.06 2.06 10.95
N VAL A 232 -17.10 1.43 10.27
CA VAL A 232 -17.35 0.25 9.44
C VAL A 232 -17.81 -0.88 10.35
N GLY A 233 -19.02 -1.41 10.11
CA GLY A 233 -19.54 -2.59 10.78
C GLY A 233 -18.99 -3.86 10.15
N GLU A 234 -19.01 -3.93 8.82
CA GLU A 234 -18.63 -5.10 8.03
C GLU A 234 -17.33 -4.84 7.26
N ALA A 235 -16.21 -5.36 7.75
CA ALA A 235 -14.92 -5.24 7.07
C ALA A 235 -14.65 -6.45 6.18
N ILE A 236 -14.41 -6.21 4.90
CA ILE A 236 -13.99 -7.22 3.93
C ILE A 236 -12.47 -7.11 3.77
N VAL A 237 -11.77 -8.18 4.13
CA VAL A 237 -10.31 -8.24 4.08
C VAL A 237 -9.90 -9.38 3.16
N PHE A 238 -8.87 -9.16 2.36
CA PHE A 238 -8.16 -10.21 1.65
C PHE A 238 -6.69 -10.19 2.07
N PRO A 239 -5.99 -11.33 1.93
CA PRO A 239 -4.61 -11.45 2.39
C PRO A 239 -3.62 -10.75 1.43
N PHE A 240 -3.42 -9.44 1.59
CA PHE A 240 -2.29 -8.71 0.98
C PHE A 240 -0.98 -8.92 1.80
N GLY A 241 0.18 -8.64 1.20
CA GLY A 241 1.48 -9.00 1.79
C GLY A 241 1.81 -10.51 1.72
N MET A 242 1.13 -11.22 0.83
CA MET A 242 1.52 -12.55 0.35
C MET A 242 1.41 -12.56 -1.17
N GLY A 243 0.97 -13.66 -1.79
CA GLY A 243 0.62 -13.66 -3.21
C GLY A 243 1.73 -13.07 -4.09
N ALA A 244 1.34 -12.11 -4.94
CA ALA A 244 2.25 -11.36 -5.81
C ALA A 244 3.46 -10.78 -5.07
N PHE A 245 3.28 -10.28 -3.83
CA PHE A 245 4.34 -9.67 -3.04
C PHE A 245 5.42 -10.65 -2.56
N LEU A 246 5.18 -11.97 -2.62
CA LEU A 246 6.13 -13.02 -2.22
C LEU A 246 6.46 -14.02 -3.35
N ARG A 247 5.83 -13.91 -4.53
CA ARG A 247 5.79 -14.98 -5.54
C ARG A 247 7.19 -15.40 -6.05
N HIS A 248 8.10 -14.45 -6.13
CA HIS A 248 9.48 -14.63 -6.59
C HIS A 248 10.51 -14.28 -5.51
N LEU A 249 10.13 -14.27 -4.23
CA LEU A 249 11.04 -13.98 -3.14
C LEU A 249 12.26 -14.94 -3.10
N GLY A 250 12.15 -16.16 -3.63
CA GLY A 250 13.27 -17.09 -3.79
C GLY A 250 14.39 -16.63 -4.75
N GLN A 251 14.06 -15.74 -5.69
CA GLN A 251 15.05 -15.09 -6.59
C GLN A 251 15.85 -14.04 -5.81
N ASN A 252 15.17 -13.30 -4.93
CA ASN A 252 15.75 -12.30 -4.04
C ASN A 252 16.54 -12.89 -2.86
N ASP A 253 16.06 -14.01 -2.31
CA ASP A 253 16.61 -14.68 -1.14
C ASP A 253 16.37 -16.19 -1.24
N SER A 254 17.41 -16.91 -1.63
CA SER A 254 17.37 -18.34 -1.96
C SER A 254 16.90 -19.25 -0.82
N ARG A 255 16.86 -18.77 0.44
CA ARG A 255 16.26 -19.50 1.56
C ARG A 255 14.80 -19.85 1.31
N TYR A 256 14.10 -19.01 0.53
CA TYR A 256 12.69 -19.17 0.22
C TYR A 256 12.41 -20.03 -1.02
N ASN A 257 13.46 -20.58 -1.65
CA ASN A 257 13.30 -21.70 -2.59
C ASN A 257 12.85 -22.99 -1.86
N ASP A 258 13.08 -23.08 -0.54
CA ASP A 258 12.48 -24.11 0.30
C ASP A 258 10.99 -23.76 0.58
N PRO A 259 10.03 -24.58 0.11
CA PRO A 259 8.61 -24.35 0.38
C PRO A 259 8.26 -24.28 1.87
N ARG A 260 9.04 -24.95 2.74
CA ARG A 260 8.81 -24.93 4.20
C ARG A 260 9.15 -23.57 4.79
N ALA A 261 10.27 -22.97 4.36
CA ALA A 261 10.65 -21.61 4.76
C ALA A 261 9.62 -20.58 4.29
N MET A 262 9.18 -20.67 3.02
CA MET A 262 8.14 -19.79 2.48
C MET A 262 6.82 -19.92 3.24
N ARG A 263 6.38 -21.16 3.50
CA ARG A 263 5.17 -21.42 4.28
C ARG A 263 5.25 -20.87 5.70
N LYS A 264 6.41 -20.98 6.36
CA LYS A 264 6.62 -20.41 7.70
C LYS A 264 6.46 -18.89 7.70
N LEU A 265 7.03 -18.19 6.72
CA LEU A 265 6.87 -16.75 6.56
C LEU A 265 5.40 -16.36 6.37
N ARG A 266 4.70 -17.02 5.43
CA ARG A 266 3.26 -16.81 5.20
C ARG A 266 2.46 -17.03 6.48
N ARG A 267 2.77 -18.09 7.23
CA ARG A 267 2.08 -18.37 8.48
C ARG A 267 2.26 -17.26 9.51
N ARG A 268 3.47 -16.72 9.66
CA ARG A 268 3.75 -15.61 10.59
C ARG A 268 2.98 -14.34 10.21
N VAL A 269 2.90 -14.00 8.93
CA VAL A 269 2.11 -12.85 8.46
C VAL A 269 0.61 -13.06 8.75
N ALA A 270 0.10 -14.29 8.54
CA ALA A 270 -1.28 -14.62 8.89
C ALA A 270 -1.58 -14.52 10.39
N ASP A 271 -0.65 -14.98 11.24
CA ASP A 271 -0.77 -14.85 12.70
C ASP A 271 -0.89 -13.38 13.13
N GLU A 272 -0.15 -12.46 12.51
CA GLU A 272 -0.23 -11.03 12.85
C GLU A 272 -1.58 -10.39 12.46
N LEU A 273 -2.21 -10.81 11.35
CA LEU A 273 -3.58 -10.38 11.05
C LEU A 273 -4.56 -10.87 12.13
N MET A 274 -4.47 -12.14 12.53
CA MET A 274 -5.34 -12.70 13.56
C MET A 274 -5.16 -12.00 14.91
N ASN A 275 -3.90 -11.71 15.28
CA ASN A 275 -3.60 -10.92 16.47
C ASN A 275 -4.22 -9.52 16.39
N ALA A 276 -4.18 -8.86 15.23
CA ALA A 276 -4.82 -7.55 15.04
C ALA A 276 -6.35 -7.62 15.21
N ILE A 277 -7.02 -8.64 14.66
CA ILE A 277 -8.47 -8.85 14.79
C ILE A 277 -8.86 -9.14 16.24
N VAL A 278 -8.12 -10.00 16.93
CA VAL A 278 -8.37 -10.30 18.35
C VAL A 278 -8.25 -9.05 19.21
N ASP A 279 -7.18 -8.28 19.02
CA ASP A 279 -6.92 -7.09 19.83
C ASP A 279 -7.95 -5.98 19.59
N LEU A 280 -8.30 -5.72 18.33
CA LEU A 280 -9.10 -4.54 17.94
C LEU A 280 -10.60 -4.81 17.86
N CYS A 281 -11.00 -6.02 17.46
CA CYS A 281 -12.40 -6.31 17.14
C CYS A 281 -13.09 -7.18 18.20
N CYS A 282 -12.33 -8.01 18.93
CA CYS A 282 -12.89 -8.90 19.97
C CYS A 282 -12.97 -8.23 21.36
N GLY A 283 -12.78 -6.91 21.45
CA GLY A 283 -12.94 -6.15 22.69
C GLY A 283 -11.72 -6.15 23.62
N GLY A 284 -10.51 -6.43 23.10
CA GLY A 284 -9.26 -6.21 23.82
C GLY A 284 -9.04 -7.07 25.06
N ALA A 285 -9.89 -8.07 25.30
CA ALA A 285 -9.61 -9.12 26.27
C ALA A 285 -8.59 -10.09 25.67
N ALA A 286 -7.36 -9.60 25.41
CA ALA A 286 -6.22 -10.47 25.60
C ALA A 286 -6.42 -11.15 26.96
N PRO A 287 -6.12 -12.45 27.11
CA PRO A 287 -6.25 -13.13 28.38
C PRO A 287 -5.20 -12.56 29.34
N ALA A 288 -5.41 -11.35 29.85
CA ALA A 288 -4.98 -10.96 31.18
C ALA A 288 -5.49 -12.11 32.04
N SER A 289 -4.55 -12.88 32.57
CA SER A 289 -4.83 -14.15 33.26
C SER A 289 -6.09 -13.98 34.11
N ARG A 290 -6.98 -14.98 34.13
CA ARG A 290 -8.15 -14.97 35.03
C ARG A 290 -7.79 -14.55 36.47
N ALA A 291 -6.52 -14.69 36.88
CA ALA A 291 -5.99 -14.15 38.13
C ALA A 291 -5.96 -12.61 38.22
N ALA A 292 -5.59 -11.88 37.17
CA ALA A 292 -5.62 -10.41 37.14
C ALA A 292 -7.06 -9.86 37.15
N GLN A 293 -7.98 -10.50 36.40
CA GLN A 293 -9.40 -10.14 36.42
C GLN A 293 -10.07 -10.47 37.76
N ARG A 294 -9.72 -11.61 38.40
CA ARG A 294 -10.21 -11.95 39.75
C ARG A 294 -9.65 -11.04 40.84
N ALA A 295 -8.41 -10.55 40.69
CA ALA A 295 -7.83 -9.58 41.62
C ALA A 295 -8.51 -8.20 41.49
N ALA A 296 -8.84 -7.77 40.27
CA ALA A 296 -9.54 -6.51 40.04
C ALA A 296 -11.02 -6.54 40.47
N ALA A 297 -11.69 -7.69 40.33
CA ALA A 297 -13.10 -7.86 40.68
C ALA A 297 -13.41 -7.77 42.20
N LYS A 298 -12.40 -7.84 43.07
CA LYS A 298 -12.61 -7.79 44.53
C LYS A 298 -12.60 -6.39 45.15
N VAL A 299 -12.27 -5.33 44.39
CA VAL A 299 -11.94 -4.01 44.98
C VAL A 299 -12.87 -2.88 44.54
N GLN A 300 -13.71 -3.02 43.51
CA GLN A 300 -14.51 -1.89 43.01
C GLN A 300 -16.02 -2.05 43.25
N PRO A 301 -16.68 -1.05 43.90
CA PRO A 301 -18.14 -1.00 44.03
C PRO A 301 -18.82 -0.82 42.67
N PRO A 302 -20.12 -1.11 42.55
CA PRO A 302 -20.85 -1.03 41.29
C PRO A 302 -20.92 0.43 40.79
N VAL A 303 -20.03 0.79 39.89
CA VAL A 303 -20.06 2.08 39.19
C VAL A 303 -21.14 2.02 38.11
N LYS A 304 -22.02 3.02 38.10
CA LYS A 304 -23.08 3.24 37.09
C LYS A 304 -22.54 2.98 35.68
N ALA A 305 -23.32 2.26 34.86
CA ALA A 305 -22.98 1.84 33.50
C ALA A 305 -22.31 2.98 32.70
N VAL A 306 -20.98 2.95 32.63
CA VAL A 306 -20.19 3.85 31.80
C VAL A 306 -20.49 3.48 30.35
N ALA A 307 -20.87 4.47 29.54
CA ALA A 307 -21.16 4.30 28.11
C ALA A 307 -20.13 3.36 27.46
N ALA A 308 -20.61 2.30 26.83
CA ALA A 308 -19.77 1.26 26.24
C ALA A 308 -18.74 1.93 25.32
N LYS A 309 -17.46 1.87 25.71
CA LYS A 309 -16.36 2.44 24.94
C LYS A 309 -16.43 1.85 23.53
N ALA A 310 -16.58 2.72 22.52
CA ALA A 310 -16.68 2.30 21.13
C ALA A 310 -15.52 1.35 20.78
N ARG A 311 -15.84 0.25 20.10
CA ARG A 311 -14.82 -0.72 19.67
C ARG A 311 -13.84 -0.01 18.73
N PRO A 312 -12.52 -0.27 18.86
CA PRO A 312 -11.54 0.40 18.00
C PRO A 312 -11.52 -0.17 16.58
N GLY A 313 -12.14 -1.33 16.32
CA GLY A 313 -12.25 -1.94 15.00
C GLY A 313 -13.67 -2.40 14.63
N PRO A 314 -13.83 -2.98 13.42
CA PRO A 314 -15.11 -3.44 12.88
C PRO A 314 -15.82 -4.49 13.74
N ALA A 315 -17.15 -4.56 13.61
CA ALA A 315 -17.97 -5.58 14.29
C ALA A 315 -17.71 -6.98 13.73
N HIS A 316 -17.63 -7.09 12.41
CA HIS A 316 -17.34 -8.32 11.70
C HIS A 316 -16.18 -8.13 10.70
N VAL A 317 -15.40 -9.19 10.52
CA VAL A 317 -14.29 -9.25 9.55
C VAL A 317 -14.49 -10.45 8.64
N HIS A 318 -14.75 -10.17 7.36
CA HIS A 318 -14.95 -11.13 6.29
C HIS A 318 -13.61 -11.37 5.58
N LEU A 319 -12.89 -12.41 5.99
CA LEU A 319 -11.61 -12.78 5.38
C LEU A 319 -11.85 -13.62 4.12
N CYS A 320 -11.69 -13.00 2.96
CA CYS A 320 -11.88 -13.59 1.64
C CYS A 320 -10.59 -14.27 1.17
N LEU A 321 -10.63 -15.61 1.11
CA LEU A 321 -9.49 -16.45 0.75
C LEU A 321 -9.75 -17.13 -0.61
N VAL A 322 -8.82 -16.94 -1.54
CA VAL A 322 -8.87 -17.53 -2.88
C VAL A 322 -8.15 -18.88 -2.88
N CYS A 323 -8.73 -19.87 -3.56
CA CYS A 323 -8.17 -21.20 -3.79
C CYS A 323 -8.22 -21.51 -5.30
N ALA A 324 -7.47 -20.75 -6.09
CA ALA A 324 -7.46 -20.87 -7.56
C ALA A 324 -6.27 -21.69 -8.09
N ASN A 325 -5.18 -21.73 -7.34
CA ASN A 325 -3.93 -22.43 -7.67
C ASN A 325 -3.20 -22.88 -6.37
N ALA A 326 -2.14 -23.68 -6.51
CA ALA A 326 -1.37 -24.21 -5.38
C ALA A 326 -0.88 -23.11 -4.42
N GLU A 327 -0.35 -22.00 -4.95
CA GLU A 327 0.12 -20.88 -4.14
C GLU A 327 -1.00 -20.28 -3.28
N SER A 328 -2.16 -20.01 -3.89
CA SER A 328 -3.33 -19.46 -3.19
C SER A 328 -3.92 -20.44 -2.16
N VAL A 329 -3.83 -21.76 -2.41
CA VAL A 329 -4.22 -22.79 -1.45
C VAL A 329 -3.29 -22.79 -0.24
N GLU A 330 -1.98 -22.66 -0.43
CA GLU A 330 -1.02 -22.53 0.68
C GLU A 330 -1.27 -21.27 1.51
N ASN A 331 -1.54 -20.13 0.86
CA ASN A 331 -1.92 -18.90 1.55
C ASN A 331 -3.22 -19.11 2.35
N HIS A 332 -4.25 -19.69 1.73
CA HIS A 332 -5.52 -20.03 2.38
C HIS A 332 -5.31 -20.87 3.65
N ASN A 333 -4.54 -21.97 3.54
CA ASN A 333 -4.26 -22.86 4.65
C ASN A 333 -3.56 -22.13 5.80
N CYS A 334 -2.57 -21.28 5.51
CA CYS A 334 -1.90 -20.48 6.53
C CYS A 334 -2.86 -19.60 7.33
N PHE A 335 -3.84 -18.95 6.67
CA PHE A 335 -4.84 -18.13 7.36
C PHE A 335 -5.88 -18.94 8.14
N VAL A 336 -6.34 -20.06 7.59
CA VAL A 336 -7.29 -20.95 8.30
C VAL A 336 -6.66 -21.48 9.58
N GLU A 337 -5.41 -21.94 9.50
CA GLU A 337 -4.70 -22.43 10.68
C GLU A 337 -4.34 -21.29 11.66
N ALA A 338 -4.08 -20.07 11.17
CA ALA A 338 -3.91 -18.87 12.00
C ALA A 338 -5.18 -18.56 12.80
N ALA A 339 -6.32 -18.53 12.10
CA ALA A 339 -7.62 -18.34 12.72
C ALA A 339 -7.92 -19.44 13.75
N ALA A 340 -7.63 -20.71 13.43
CA ALA A 340 -7.83 -21.82 14.35
C ALA A 340 -6.96 -21.69 15.62
N SER A 341 -5.69 -21.30 15.48
CA SER A 341 -4.81 -21.04 16.63
C SER A 341 -5.31 -19.88 17.48
N ALA A 342 -5.72 -18.77 16.85
CA ALA A 342 -6.23 -17.60 17.54
C ALA A 342 -7.57 -17.89 18.26
N PHE A 343 -8.45 -18.67 17.65
CA PHE A 343 -9.73 -19.08 18.25
C PHE A 343 -9.54 -19.88 19.55
N ARG A 344 -8.50 -20.72 19.64
CA ARG A 344 -8.17 -21.44 20.87
C ARG A 344 -7.80 -20.51 22.04
N VAL A 345 -7.29 -19.32 21.73
CA VAL A 345 -6.91 -18.29 22.71
C VAL A 345 -8.05 -17.30 22.97
N CYS A 346 -8.86 -17.00 21.96
CA CYS A 346 -9.96 -16.04 22.00
C CYS A 346 -11.22 -16.62 21.34
N GLN A 347 -12.10 -17.23 22.14
CA GLN A 347 -13.35 -17.82 21.65
C GLN A 347 -14.28 -16.79 20.99
N GLY A 348 -14.26 -15.54 21.44
CA GLY A 348 -15.02 -14.43 20.83
C GLY A 348 -14.66 -14.16 19.37
N LEU A 349 -13.56 -14.73 18.86
CA LEU A 349 -13.18 -14.63 17.46
C LEU A 349 -14.25 -15.21 16.53
N SER A 350 -15.00 -16.23 16.93
CA SER A 350 -16.08 -16.81 16.10
C SER A 350 -17.23 -15.85 15.85
N GLU A 351 -17.44 -14.87 16.74
CA GLU A 351 -18.48 -13.85 16.56
C GLU A 351 -18.06 -12.77 15.58
N VAL A 352 -16.75 -12.53 15.45
CA VAL A 352 -16.18 -11.45 14.64
C VAL A 352 -15.73 -11.94 13.27
N LEU A 353 -14.97 -13.04 13.20
CA LEU A 353 -14.30 -13.49 12.00
C LEU A 353 -15.19 -14.42 11.17
N ARG A 354 -15.39 -14.07 9.89
CA ARG A 354 -16.09 -14.86 8.89
C ARG A 354 -15.11 -15.25 7.78
N LEU A 355 -14.74 -16.52 7.70
CA LEU A 355 -13.91 -17.02 6.60
C LEU A 355 -14.77 -17.21 5.35
N ARG A 356 -14.38 -16.61 4.23
CA ARG A 356 -15.10 -16.66 2.95
C ARG A 356 -14.17 -17.30 1.91
N ARG A 357 -14.60 -18.37 1.26
CA ARG A 357 -13.78 -19.07 0.24
C ARG A 357 -14.24 -18.69 -1.17
N ASN A 358 -13.31 -18.26 -2.02
CA ASN A 358 -13.54 -17.98 -3.45
C ASN A 358 -14.65 -16.93 -3.73
N VAL A 359 -14.84 -16.01 -2.79
CA VAL A 359 -15.82 -14.92 -2.88
C VAL A 359 -15.17 -13.68 -3.51
N ASP A 360 -15.90 -13.02 -4.41
CA ASP A 360 -15.52 -11.72 -4.95
C ASP A 360 -15.84 -10.62 -3.93
N THR A 361 -14.84 -9.81 -3.59
CA THR A 361 -14.96 -8.82 -2.50
C THR A 361 -15.89 -7.66 -2.83
N LEU A 362 -15.95 -7.26 -4.10
CA LEU A 362 -16.80 -6.18 -4.56
C LEU A 362 -18.28 -6.60 -4.54
N GLN A 363 -18.57 -7.81 -5.03
CA GLN A 363 -19.91 -8.39 -4.94
C GLN A 363 -20.33 -8.59 -3.49
N LEU A 364 -19.45 -9.13 -2.63
CA LEU A 364 -19.76 -9.31 -1.22
C LEU A 364 -20.08 -7.97 -0.54
N ALA A 365 -19.37 -6.89 -0.88
CA ALA A 365 -19.68 -5.57 -0.35
C ALA A 365 -21.08 -5.11 -0.75
N HIS A 366 -21.42 -5.28 -2.02
CA HIS A 366 -22.76 -4.98 -2.53
C HIS A 366 -23.85 -5.80 -1.81
N ASP A 367 -23.64 -7.11 -1.64
CA ASP A 367 -24.58 -8.01 -0.98
C ASP A 367 -24.79 -7.64 0.49
N LEU A 368 -23.71 -7.31 1.22
CA LEU A 368 -23.79 -6.92 2.63
C LEU A 368 -24.55 -5.61 2.83
N ILE A 369 -24.41 -4.65 1.92
CA ILE A 369 -25.19 -3.41 1.98
C ILE A 369 -26.69 -3.69 1.78
N GLY A 370 -27.04 -4.70 0.96
CA GLY A 370 -28.42 -5.12 0.74
C GLY A 370 -29.08 -5.79 1.95
N GLN A 371 -28.30 -6.41 2.84
CA GLN A 371 -28.82 -7.18 3.98
C GLN A 371 -29.38 -6.32 5.12
N ASP A 372 -28.93 -5.05 5.24
CA ASP A 372 -29.33 -4.12 6.31
C ASP A 372 -30.75 -3.52 6.13
N GLY A 373 -31.62 -4.19 5.35
CA GLY A 373 -33.02 -3.79 5.18
C GLY A 373 -33.21 -2.45 4.46
N GLY A 374 -32.19 -2.01 3.71
CA GLY A 374 -32.22 -0.74 2.97
C GLY A 374 -32.31 0.50 3.86
N GLY A 375 -32.03 0.38 5.16
CA GLY A 375 -31.99 1.51 6.09
C GLY A 375 -30.97 2.58 5.69
N GLU A 376 -31.05 3.74 6.34
CA GLU A 376 -30.22 4.95 6.12
C GLU A 376 -28.70 4.74 6.33
N ARG A 377 -28.26 3.51 6.62
CA ARG A 377 -26.88 3.13 6.91
C ARG A 377 -26.02 3.04 5.65
N SER A 378 -25.77 4.19 5.02
CA SER A 378 -24.70 4.31 4.03
C SER A 378 -23.33 4.08 4.67
N LEU A 379 -22.38 3.51 3.90
CA LEU A 379 -20.95 3.45 4.28
C LEU A 379 -20.63 2.63 5.55
N LYS A 380 -21.43 1.60 5.87
CA LYS A 380 -21.14 0.66 6.97
C LYS A 380 -20.34 -0.58 6.57
N VAL A 381 -20.08 -0.75 5.28
CA VAL A 381 -19.21 -1.79 4.73
C VAL A 381 -17.89 -1.17 4.28
N GLY A 382 -16.78 -1.85 4.52
CA GLY A 382 -15.45 -1.41 4.11
C GLY A 382 -14.62 -2.54 3.50
N ILE A 383 -14.04 -2.31 2.33
CA ILE A 383 -13.12 -3.24 1.67
C ILE A 383 -11.69 -2.76 1.91
N LEU A 384 -10.83 -3.62 2.45
CA LEU A 384 -9.40 -3.36 2.52
C LEU A 384 -8.77 -3.66 1.17
N ASN A 385 -8.04 -2.70 0.60
CA ASN A 385 -7.34 -2.82 -0.67
C ASN A 385 -5.83 -2.61 -0.47
N GLY A 386 -5.02 -3.57 -0.89
CA GLY A 386 -3.56 -3.43 -0.90
C GLY A 386 -3.11 -2.65 -2.13
N ALA A 387 -2.79 -1.37 -1.94
CA ALA A 387 -2.43 -0.45 -3.02
C ALA A 387 -0.90 -0.37 -3.19
N ASN A 388 -0.47 -0.07 -4.41
CA ASN A 388 0.88 0.41 -4.65
C ASN A 388 1.07 1.78 -3.98
N ARG A 389 2.30 2.01 -3.54
CA ARG A 389 2.69 3.22 -2.87
C ARG A 389 2.91 4.38 -3.83
N GLU A 390 3.24 4.10 -5.09
CA GLU A 390 3.50 5.13 -6.11
C GLU A 390 2.21 5.78 -6.66
N LEU A 391 1.13 5.01 -6.71
CA LEU A 391 -0.19 5.43 -7.19
C LEU A 391 -1.32 4.74 -6.43
N VAL A 392 -2.40 5.48 -6.16
CA VAL A 392 -3.64 4.90 -5.65
C VAL A 392 -4.38 4.26 -6.82
N GLY A 393 -4.65 2.96 -6.69
CA GLY A 393 -5.04 2.12 -7.81
C GLY A 393 -3.87 1.98 -8.79
N ASN A 394 -3.32 0.79 -8.87
CA ASN A 394 -2.26 0.47 -9.81
C ASN A 394 -2.73 0.56 -11.24
N HIS A 395 -1.87 1.10 -12.11
CA HIS A 395 -1.82 0.79 -13.55
C HIS A 395 -3.19 0.43 -14.10
N TRP A 396 -4.20 1.30 -13.94
CA TRP A 396 -5.62 0.90 -13.84
C TRP A 396 -6.10 0.02 -14.99
N PHE A 397 -5.30 0.01 -16.05
CA PHE A 397 -5.60 -0.45 -17.36
C PHE A 397 -4.42 -1.11 -18.10
N GLU A 398 -3.30 -1.42 -17.45
CA GLU A 398 -2.18 -2.13 -18.11
C GLU A 398 -2.43 -3.64 -18.21
N ASP A 399 -1.84 -4.27 -19.23
CA ASP A 399 -2.11 -5.68 -19.57
C ASP A 399 -1.58 -6.68 -18.52
N GLY A 400 -0.64 -6.26 -17.66
CA GLY A 400 0.02 -7.14 -16.68
C GLY A 400 -0.78 -7.45 -15.42
N ALA A 401 -1.84 -6.69 -15.13
CA ALA A 401 -2.48 -6.69 -13.80
C ALA A 401 -3.75 -7.56 -13.70
N ARG A 402 -3.99 -8.46 -14.66
CA ARG A 402 -5.16 -9.38 -14.76
C ARG A 402 -5.70 -9.91 -13.42
N PHE A 403 -4.80 -10.33 -12.52
CA PHE A 403 -5.14 -10.95 -11.23
C PHE A 403 -4.97 -10.04 -10.02
N ALA A 404 -4.54 -8.79 -10.21
CA ALA A 404 -4.46 -7.80 -9.15
C ALA A 404 -5.87 -7.45 -8.66
N ILE A 405 -6.10 -7.60 -7.36
CA ILE A 405 -7.41 -7.29 -6.77
C ILE A 405 -7.69 -5.79 -6.89
N ASP A 406 -6.69 -4.97 -6.60
CA ASP A 406 -6.72 -3.51 -6.73
C ASP A 406 -7.23 -3.09 -8.12
N GLU A 407 -6.62 -3.59 -9.18
CA GLU A 407 -7.04 -3.27 -10.55
C GLU A 407 -8.48 -3.70 -10.85
N ASN A 408 -8.87 -4.92 -10.43
CA ASN A 408 -10.24 -5.40 -10.64
C ASN A 408 -11.29 -4.61 -9.84
N LEU A 409 -10.92 -3.93 -8.75
CA LEU A 409 -11.82 -3.01 -8.05
C LEU A 409 -12.00 -1.73 -8.86
N HIS A 410 -10.91 -1.13 -9.34
CA HIS A 410 -10.93 0.12 -10.11
C HIS A 410 -11.64 -0.05 -11.46
N ARG A 411 -11.38 -1.15 -12.18
CA ARG A 411 -12.04 -1.48 -13.46
C ARG A 411 -13.55 -1.63 -13.35
N ARG A 412 -14.07 -1.95 -12.16
CA ARG A 412 -15.50 -2.20 -11.92
C ARG A 412 -16.20 -1.07 -11.15
N SER A 413 -15.52 0.05 -10.94
CA SER A 413 -16.06 1.20 -10.21
C SER A 413 -15.53 2.51 -10.77
N ALA A 414 -16.35 3.20 -11.55
CA ALA A 414 -16.01 4.53 -12.08
C ALA A 414 -15.80 5.53 -10.93
N SER A 415 -16.60 5.43 -9.86
CA SER A 415 -16.45 6.28 -8.67
C SER A 415 -15.10 6.11 -7.98
N LEU A 416 -14.57 4.88 -7.90
CA LEU A 416 -13.28 4.59 -7.30
C LEU A 416 -12.13 5.07 -8.19
N ALA A 417 -12.18 4.72 -9.49
CA ALA A 417 -11.18 5.14 -10.47
C ALA A 417 -11.06 6.67 -10.59
N ARG A 418 -12.20 7.37 -10.59
CA ARG A 418 -12.27 8.84 -10.58
C ARG A 418 -11.59 9.44 -9.35
N ALA A 419 -11.93 8.98 -8.15
CA ALA A 419 -11.33 9.50 -6.92
C ALA A 419 -9.81 9.27 -6.91
N ALA A 420 -9.37 8.13 -7.41
CA ALA A 420 -7.95 7.82 -7.54
C ALA A 420 -7.24 8.74 -8.54
N LEU A 421 -7.86 9.11 -9.67
CA LEU A 421 -7.32 10.09 -10.63
C LEU A 421 -7.12 11.46 -10.03
N LEU A 422 -8.13 11.93 -9.32
CA LEU A 422 -8.06 13.20 -8.62
C LEU A 422 -6.94 13.18 -7.57
N LEU A 423 -6.85 12.12 -6.76
CA LEU A 423 -5.84 12.03 -5.70
C LEU A 423 -4.42 11.77 -6.19
N ASN A 424 -4.27 11.09 -7.32
CA ASN A 424 -2.99 10.91 -7.98
C ASN A 424 -2.54 12.21 -8.67
N PHE A 425 -3.46 13.03 -9.18
CA PHE A 425 -3.14 14.15 -10.08
C PHE A 425 -2.18 13.71 -11.21
N ASP A 426 -2.36 12.47 -11.67
CA ASP A 426 -1.56 11.82 -12.70
C ASP A 426 -2.19 10.47 -13.08
N THR A 427 -1.82 9.96 -14.26
CA THR A 427 -2.12 8.59 -14.69
C THR A 427 -0.93 7.65 -14.53
N GLU A 428 0.27 8.19 -14.30
CA GLU A 428 1.51 7.40 -14.22
C GLU A 428 2.29 7.62 -12.92
N PRO A 429 3.10 6.63 -12.48
CA PRO A 429 4.00 6.81 -11.37
C PRO A 429 5.00 7.94 -11.66
N ARG A 430 5.12 8.88 -10.71
CA ARG A 430 6.10 9.97 -10.81
C ARG A 430 6.67 10.29 -9.45
N ARG A 431 7.73 11.11 -9.43
CA ARG A 431 8.26 11.62 -8.17
C ARG A 431 7.21 12.45 -7.43
N ARG A 432 7.02 12.14 -6.16
CA ARG A 432 6.06 12.75 -5.25
C ARG A 432 6.77 13.54 -4.16
N ARG A 433 6.19 14.66 -3.78
CA ARG A 433 6.66 15.42 -2.61
C ARG A 433 6.17 14.73 -1.33
N PRO A 434 6.92 14.81 -0.22
CA PRO A 434 6.38 14.44 1.08
C PRO A 434 5.04 15.13 1.32
N MET A 435 4.06 14.42 1.87
CA MET A 435 2.70 14.91 2.15
C MET A 435 1.84 15.26 0.93
N GLN A 436 2.28 15.02 -0.32
CA GLN A 436 1.50 15.36 -1.51
C GLN A 436 0.09 14.74 -1.49
N LEU A 437 -0.07 13.49 -1.08
CA LEU A 437 -1.40 12.88 -0.97
C LEU A 437 -2.28 13.60 0.07
N ALA A 438 -1.71 13.99 1.20
CA ALA A 438 -2.42 14.74 2.23
C ALA A 438 -2.82 16.14 1.75
N GLU A 439 -1.97 16.79 0.94
CA GLU A 439 -2.29 18.05 0.27
C GLU A 439 -3.44 17.85 -0.73
N ASN A 440 -3.38 16.82 -1.57
CA ASN A 440 -4.41 16.51 -2.56
C ASN A 440 -5.76 16.21 -1.89
N VAL A 441 -5.78 15.42 -0.81
CA VAL A 441 -7.00 15.13 -0.04
C VAL A 441 -7.63 16.43 0.48
N ARG A 442 -6.85 17.34 1.06
CA ARG A 442 -7.36 18.63 1.54
C ARG A 442 -7.81 19.55 0.40
N PHE A 443 -7.09 19.55 -0.72
CA PHE A 443 -7.44 20.33 -1.91
C PHE A 443 -8.85 20.00 -2.42
N PHE A 444 -9.26 18.73 -2.32
CA PHE A 444 -10.61 18.29 -2.67
C PHE A 444 -11.60 18.23 -1.49
N GLY A 445 -11.31 18.92 -0.37
CA GLY A 445 -12.20 19.03 0.79
C GLY A 445 -12.27 17.78 1.68
N GLY A 446 -11.46 16.76 1.41
CA GLY A 446 -11.34 15.58 2.27
C GLY A 446 -10.58 15.88 3.56
N SER A 447 -10.54 14.90 4.46
CA SER A 447 -9.94 15.05 5.80
C SER A 447 -8.66 14.25 5.96
N VAL A 448 -7.63 14.86 6.54
CA VAL A 448 -6.39 14.18 6.94
C VAL A 448 -6.37 14.07 8.46
N MET A 449 -6.33 12.86 8.98
CA MET A 449 -6.41 12.55 10.41
C MET A 449 -5.17 11.77 10.85
N PRO A 450 -4.65 11.99 12.07
CA PRO A 450 -3.60 11.14 12.61
C PRO A 450 -4.16 9.75 12.88
N LEU A 451 -3.53 8.68 12.39
CA LEU A 451 -4.03 7.32 12.56
C LEU A 451 -4.15 6.90 14.03
N GLY A 452 -3.22 7.35 14.88
CA GLY A 452 -3.19 7.09 16.33
C GLY A 452 -3.21 5.61 16.73
N GLY A 453 -2.94 5.30 17.99
CA GLY A 453 -3.14 3.95 18.55
C GLY A 453 -2.25 2.84 17.98
N LEU A 454 -1.34 3.13 17.04
CA LEU A 454 -0.30 2.20 16.64
C LEU A 454 0.77 2.14 17.73
N PRO A 455 1.20 0.93 18.16
CA PRO A 455 2.35 0.83 19.06
C PRO A 455 3.59 1.43 18.39
N ALA A 456 4.36 2.21 19.15
CA ALA A 456 5.65 2.71 18.68
C ALA A 456 6.53 1.53 18.22
N ALA A 457 7.27 1.72 17.13
CA ALA A 457 7.96 0.66 16.37
C ALA A 457 9.11 -0.08 17.10
N GLY A 458 9.17 -0.09 18.44
CA GLY A 458 10.30 -0.62 19.19
C GLY A 458 10.01 -1.27 20.55
N THR A 459 8.75 -1.42 20.98
CA THR A 459 8.45 -1.83 22.38
C THR A 459 7.89 -3.25 22.56
N ARG A 460 8.00 -4.16 21.59
CA ARG A 460 7.73 -5.59 21.87
C ARG A 460 8.93 -6.22 22.60
N GLY A 461 9.02 -5.92 23.90
CA GLY A 461 9.77 -6.70 24.87
C GLY A 461 9.12 -8.07 25.06
N GLY A 462 9.78 -9.11 24.51
CA GLY A 462 9.69 -10.53 24.87
C GLY A 462 8.38 -11.10 25.46
N CYS A 463 7.56 -11.73 24.61
CA CYS A 463 6.63 -12.78 25.06
C CYS A 463 7.02 -14.19 24.56
N CYS A 464 7.87 -14.29 23.53
CA CYS A 464 8.47 -15.56 23.13
C CYS A 464 9.67 -15.87 24.03
N LYS A 465 9.43 -16.39 25.24
CA LYS A 465 10.46 -17.05 26.06
C LYS A 465 10.96 -18.31 25.33
N ARG A 466 11.79 -18.14 24.30
CA ARG A 466 12.69 -19.19 23.86
C ARG A 466 13.82 -19.26 24.89
N ARG A 467 13.86 -20.36 25.66
CA ARG A 467 15.06 -20.78 26.41
C ARG A 467 16.18 -21.01 25.39
N SER A 468 17.04 -20.03 25.18
CA SER A 468 18.35 -20.26 24.57
C SER A 468 19.41 -20.15 25.65
N ASN A 469 20.25 -21.18 25.73
CA ASN A 469 21.41 -21.24 26.61
C ASN A 469 22.34 -20.06 26.37
N ARG A 470 23.01 -19.69 27.44
CA ARG A 470 23.72 -18.44 27.68
C ARG A 470 25.23 -18.67 27.52
N GLU A 471 25.81 -18.14 26.46
CA GLU A 471 27.24 -17.81 26.25
C GLU A 471 27.20 -16.62 25.28
N GLY A 472 27.86 -15.47 25.39
CA GLY A 472 28.90 -14.93 26.26
C GLY A 472 29.62 -13.87 25.40
N THR A 473 29.79 -12.63 25.89
CA THR A 473 30.67 -11.53 25.35
C THR A 473 30.29 -10.91 23.98
N SER A 474 30.53 -9.65 23.62
CA SER A 474 31.18 -8.45 24.16
C SER A 474 30.64 -7.21 23.40
N GLY A 475 30.80 -6.00 23.96
CA GLY A 475 30.29 -4.76 23.38
C GLY A 475 31.11 -4.21 22.20
N GLN A 476 30.44 -3.52 21.27
CA GLN A 476 31.09 -2.66 20.27
C GLN A 476 30.37 -1.31 20.10
N SER A 477 31.19 -0.28 20.10
CA SER A 477 30.92 1.14 20.04
C SER A 477 30.50 1.58 18.63
N LYS A 478 29.51 2.48 18.53
CA LYS A 478 29.03 3.06 17.26
C LYS A 478 30.04 4.07 16.69
N ALA A 479 30.71 3.74 15.59
CA ALA A 479 31.46 4.69 14.77
C ALA A 479 30.51 5.40 13.78
N LYS A 480 30.55 6.75 13.74
CA LYS A 480 29.86 7.56 12.73
C LYS A 480 30.58 7.44 11.39
N ALA A 481 29.90 6.93 10.37
CA ALA A 481 30.42 6.88 9.00
C ALA A 481 30.59 8.30 8.42
N LYS A 482 31.83 8.68 8.07
CA LYS A 482 32.13 9.84 7.22
C LYS A 482 31.71 9.48 5.79
N ALA A 483 30.76 10.23 5.21
CA ALA A 483 30.38 10.08 3.81
C ALA A 483 31.56 10.52 2.90
N ASN A 484 31.89 9.72 1.89
CA ASN A 484 32.92 10.03 0.89
C ASN A 484 32.37 11.05 -0.12
N LEU A 485 32.69 12.34 0.05
CA LEU A 485 32.15 13.46 -0.73
C LEU A 485 32.67 13.55 -2.19
N GLY A 486 33.66 12.75 -2.59
CA GLY A 486 34.19 12.71 -3.97
C GLY A 486 33.50 11.69 -4.88
N LYS A 487 32.44 11.04 -4.40
CA LYS A 487 31.75 9.96 -5.12
C LYS A 487 30.26 10.22 -5.24
N CYS A 488 29.64 9.77 -6.32
CA CYS A 488 28.19 9.75 -6.46
C CYS A 488 27.55 8.73 -5.51
N THR A 489 26.21 8.66 -5.46
CA THR A 489 25.48 7.70 -4.60
C THR A 489 25.77 6.23 -4.92
N LYS A 490 26.27 5.93 -6.13
CA LYS A 490 26.72 4.58 -6.54
C LYS A 490 28.22 4.34 -6.31
N GLY A 491 28.95 5.30 -5.73
CA GLY A 491 30.38 5.15 -5.41
C GLY A 491 31.34 5.47 -6.56
N HIS A 492 30.85 5.91 -7.73
CA HIS A 492 31.71 6.38 -8.83
C HIS A 492 32.33 7.73 -8.50
N GLU A 493 33.56 7.96 -8.95
CA GLU A 493 34.26 9.23 -8.78
C GLU A 493 33.62 10.36 -9.59
N LEU A 494 33.41 11.52 -8.95
CA LEU A 494 32.92 12.71 -9.64
C LEU A 494 34.09 13.43 -10.32
N LYS A 495 33.88 13.90 -11.55
CA LYS A 495 34.90 14.64 -12.33
C LYS A 495 34.48 16.10 -12.53
N PRO A 496 35.41 17.07 -12.52
CA PRO A 496 35.07 18.45 -12.85
C PRO A 496 34.43 18.55 -14.23
N TRP A 497 33.29 19.22 -14.34
CA TRP A 497 32.55 19.40 -15.59
C TRP A 497 31.84 20.77 -15.63
N LYS A 498 31.46 21.24 -16.82
CA LYS A 498 30.59 22.42 -16.99
C LYS A 498 29.15 21.95 -17.17
N ALA A 499 28.26 22.34 -16.26
CA ALA A 499 26.87 21.92 -16.30
C ALA A 499 26.16 22.43 -17.57
N THR A 500 25.24 21.64 -18.13
CA THR A 500 24.31 22.08 -19.19
C THR A 500 23.09 22.82 -18.62
N GLY A 501 23.06 23.06 -17.31
CA GLY A 501 21.89 23.52 -16.57
C GLY A 501 21.22 22.38 -15.80
N GLY A 502 20.63 22.67 -14.63
CA GLY A 502 19.88 21.68 -13.86
C GLY A 502 19.90 21.94 -12.35
N TRP A 503 19.72 20.91 -11.54
CA TRP A 503 19.64 21.02 -10.07
C TRP A 503 20.73 20.20 -9.40
N CYS A 504 21.54 20.82 -8.54
CA CYS A 504 22.57 20.14 -7.77
C CYS A 504 21.97 18.98 -6.97
N ASN A 505 22.45 17.75 -7.15
CA ASN A 505 21.85 16.57 -6.51
C ASN A 505 21.95 16.59 -4.98
N ARG A 506 22.86 17.40 -4.41
CA ARG A 506 23.09 17.51 -2.96
C ARG A 506 22.29 18.64 -2.29
N CYS A 507 22.56 19.90 -2.62
CA CYS A 507 21.87 21.04 -1.98
C CYS A 507 20.59 21.47 -2.69
N LYS A 508 20.26 20.87 -3.85
CA LYS A 508 19.10 21.23 -4.68
C LYS A 508 19.07 22.72 -5.07
N ARG A 509 20.23 23.38 -5.16
CA ARG A 509 20.33 24.70 -5.81
C ARG A 509 20.29 24.51 -7.33
N GLU A 510 19.57 25.37 -8.02
CA GLU A 510 19.65 25.49 -9.48
C GLU A 510 21.08 25.86 -9.90
N VAL A 511 21.63 25.09 -10.84
CA VAL A 511 22.95 25.25 -11.45
C VAL A 511 22.72 25.75 -12.86
N LYS A 512 23.22 26.95 -13.19
CA LYS A 512 23.06 27.52 -14.53
C LYS A 512 23.94 26.81 -15.56
N PRO A 513 23.54 26.78 -16.85
CA PRO A 513 24.41 26.32 -17.92
C PRO A 513 25.77 27.04 -17.90
N GLY A 514 26.86 26.29 -17.99
CA GLY A 514 28.23 26.77 -17.91
C GLY A 514 28.84 26.83 -16.51
N GLU A 515 28.06 26.67 -15.42
CA GLU A 515 28.61 26.61 -14.05
C GLU A 515 29.50 25.38 -13.85
N GLN A 516 30.58 25.53 -13.07
CA GLN A 516 31.46 24.44 -12.72
C GLN A 516 30.80 23.53 -11.68
N VAL A 517 30.76 22.24 -11.99
CA VAL A 517 30.22 21.18 -11.14
C VAL A 517 31.20 20.01 -11.04
N MET A 518 30.95 19.11 -10.09
CA MET A 518 31.55 17.78 -10.07
C MET A 518 30.49 16.78 -10.53
N ASP A 519 30.71 16.14 -11.67
CA ASP A 519 29.73 15.36 -12.42
C ASP A 519 30.13 13.88 -12.54
N CYS A 520 29.14 13.01 -12.50
CA CYS A 520 29.22 11.59 -12.78
C CYS A 520 28.19 11.22 -13.85
N ARG A 521 28.62 11.32 -15.11
CA ARG A 521 27.78 10.98 -16.27
C ARG A 521 27.11 9.59 -16.21
N PRO A 522 27.78 8.51 -15.73
CA PRO A 522 27.12 7.19 -15.64
C PRO A 522 25.91 7.16 -14.70
N CYS A 523 25.76 8.15 -13.81
CA CYS A 523 24.70 8.20 -12.81
C CYS A 523 23.80 9.42 -12.96
N ASP A 524 24.04 10.28 -13.96
CA ASP A 524 23.39 11.58 -14.09
C ASP A 524 23.34 12.35 -12.76
N TYR A 525 24.50 12.42 -12.10
CA TYR A 525 24.65 12.98 -10.76
C TYR A 525 25.74 14.04 -10.77
N PHE A 526 25.39 15.28 -10.45
CA PHE A 526 26.35 16.36 -10.28
C PHE A 526 26.09 17.18 -9.00
N VAL A 527 27.17 17.73 -8.45
CA VAL A 527 27.11 18.64 -7.30
C VAL A 527 27.76 19.98 -7.64
N CYS A 528 27.14 21.06 -7.17
CA CYS A 528 27.64 22.41 -7.41
C CYS A 528 28.94 22.67 -6.64
N SER A 529 29.70 23.65 -7.11
CA SER A 529 30.97 24.09 -6.50
C SER A 529 30.86 24.40 -4.99
N ALA A 530 29.73 24.95 -4.53
CA ALA A 530 29.49 25.20 -3.11
C ALA A 530 29.40 23.91 -2.26
N CYS A 531 28.86 22.84 -2.85
CA CYS A 531 28.80 21.53 -2.19
C CYS A 531 30.16 20.81 -2.18
N THR A 532 31.08 21.20 -3.07
CA THR A 532 32.41 20.60 -3.18
C THR A 532 33.44 21.37 -2.37
N SER A 533 33.29 22.68 -2.19
CA SER A 533 34.20 23.55 -1.43
C SER A 533 33.99 23.52 0.09
N GLN A 534 32.89 22.97 0.60
CA GLN A 534 32.69 22.70 2.04
C GLN A 534 33.63 21.61 2.59
N GLN A 535 34.70 21.26 1.88
CA GLN A 535 35.70 20.24 2.23
C GLN A 535 36.88 20.80 3.04
N ASP A 536 37.17 22.11 2.97
CA ASP A 536 38.47 22.64 3.43
C ASP A 536 38.45 23.53 4.67
N LEU A 537 37.29 23.69 5.34
CA LEU A 537 37.26 24.44 6.59
C LEU A 537 37.32 23.48 7.80
N PRO A 538 38.42 23.48 8.60
CA PRO A 538 38.39 22.84 9.90
C PRO A 538 37.26 23.46 10.71
N ALA A 539 36.51 22.64 11.46
CA ALA A 539 35.36 23.05 12.23
C ALA A 539 35.75 24.14 13.26
N ALA A 540 35.65 25.41 12.86
CA ALA A 540 35.78 26.53 13.75
C ALA A 540 34.55 26.57 14.65
N THR A 541 34.81 26.39 15.94
CA THR A 541 33.89 26.58 17.05
C THR A 541 33.08 27.86 16.87
N ALA A 542 31.75 27.73 16.90
CA ALA A 542 30.81 28.84 16.87
C ALA A 542 31.01 29.73 18.11
N GLY A 543 31.52 30.95 17.89
CA GLY A 543 31.61 32.01 18.88
C GLY A 543 31.38 33.37 18.22
N ALA A 544 30.22 33.96 18.54
CA ALA A 544 29.83 35.38 18.53
C ALA A 544 30.02 36.27 17.27
N ALA A 545 28.91 36.89 16.86
CA ALA A 545 28.68 38.35 16.74
C ALA A 545 27.94 38.74 15.44
N ALA A 546 26.76 39.35 15.61
CA ALA A 546 25.99 39.97 14.53
C ALA A 546 26.43 41.44 14.34
N PRO A 547 26.60 41.94 13.10
CA PRO A 547 26.71 43.38 12.86
C PRO A 547 25.35 43.99 12.53
N GLY A 548 25.19 45.23 13.01
CA GLY A 548 23.95 45.98 13.05
C GLY A 548 23.45 46.53 11.72
N ARG A 549 22.20 46.95 11.78
CA ARG A 549 21.39 47.61 10.76
C ARG A 549 21.70 49.12 10.76
N PRO A 550 21.88 49.81 9.61
CA PRO A 550 21.91 51.26 9.59
C PRO A 550 20.47 51.84 9.56
N PRO A 551 20.24 53.05 10.11
CA PRO A 551 18.91 53.67 10.23
C PRO A 551 18.68 54.76 9.16
N PRO A 552 17.53 55.45 9.27
CA PRO A 552 16.32 55.27 8.49
C PRO A 552 16.43 55.69 7.01
#